data_AF-A0A1Y5H703-F1
#
_entry.id   AF-A0A1Y5H703-F1
#
_cell.length_a   1.000
_cell.length_b   1.000
_cell.length_c   1.000
_cell.angle_alpha   90.00
_cell.angle_beta   90.00
_cell.angle_gamma   90.00
#
_symmetry.space_group_name_H-M   'P 1'
#
loop_
_entity.id
_entity.type
_entity.pdbx_description
1 polymer ?
#
loop_
_entity_poly.entity_id
_entity_poly.type
_entity_poly.pdbx_seq_one_letter_code
_entity_poly.pdbx_strand_id
1 'polypeptide(L)'
;MVSWFDKKRGLALGIGLAGVGLGTTIVPFIASYFIDLYTWREAYVAIGVLILVLVLPIIRFVFKDQPQELGLNADGISDAAKANIKIVANTGEKVGFTAKEALKQKTFWLMFASFLITGLTTSTVLLHLVPMMMDQGLTLKQAVGTFAYLGMSIVGGRLLAGYLMDKFFAPFVVVFFMFGPVIGLALFPWAPLARPQQCAPD
;
A
#
# COMPACT_ATOMS: atom_id res chain seq x y z
N MET A 1 12.00 5.92 -8.41
CA MET A 1 10.69 6.62 -8.53
C MET A 1 10.82 8.13 -8.43
N VAL A 2 11.42 8.70 -7.37
CA VAL A 2 11.65 10.16 -7.26
C VAL A 2 12.49 10.71 -8.41
N SER A 3 13.43 9.90 -8.92
CA SER A 3 14.24 10.17 -10.11
C SER A 3 13.49 10.12 -11.44
N TRP A 4 12.34 9.43 -11.49
CA TRP A 4 11.59 9.15 -12.72
C TRP A 4 10.37 10.05 -12.89
N PHE A 5 9.70 10.40 -11.79
CA PHE A 5 8.45 11.15 -11.80
C PHE A 5 8.54 12.39 -10.91
N ASP A 6 8.26 13.58 -11.46
CA ASP A 6 8.10 14.82 -10.70
C ASP A 6 6.63 15.24 -10.64
N LYS A 7 5.97 15.30 -11.81
CA LYS A 7 4.57 15.77 -11.93
C LYS A 7 3.52 14.72 -11.55
N LYS A 8 3.78 13.43 -11.79
CA LYS A 8 2.84 12.31 -11.55
C LYS A 8 3.28 11.36 -10.43
N ARG A 9 3.82 11.92 -9.35
CA ARG A 9 4.42 11.16 -8.24
C ARG A 9 3.40 10.33 -7.48
N GLY A 10 2.23 10.89 -7.21
CA GLY A 10 1.13 10.27 -6.51
C GLY A 10 0.61 9.04 -7.24
N LEU A 11 0.37 9.13 -8.56
CA LEU A 11 -0.08 8.00 -9.36
C LEU A 11 1.01 6.92 -9.49
N ALA A 12 2.27 7.30 -9.70
CA ALA A 12 3.38 6.35 -9.76
C ALA A 12 3.54 5.56 -8.46
N LEU A 13 3.45 6.24 -7.31
CA LEU A 13 3.44 5.59 -6.00
C LEU A 13 2.18 4.74 -5.80
N GLY A 14 1.02 5.22 -6.22
CA GLY A 14 -0.24 4.48 -6.17
C GLY A 14 -0.17 3.15 -6.94
N ILE A 15 0.35 3.17 -8.17
CA ILE A 15 0.56 1.98 -8.99
C ILE A 15 1.61 1.06 -8.35
N GLY A 16 2.75 1.59 -7.92
CA GLY A 16 3.81 0.80 -7.28
C GLY A 16 3.32 0.11 -6.01
N LEU A 17 2.49 0.79 -5.22
CA LEU A 17 1.88 0.24 -4.02
C LEU A 17 0.69 -0.67 -4.34
N ALA A 18 -0.04 -0.51 -5.45
CA ALA A 18 -1.18 -1.36 -5.79
C ALA A 18 -0.83 -2.86 -5.82
N GLY A 19 0.43 -3.20 -6.13
CA GLY A 19 0.94 -4.57 -6.06
C GLY A 19 0.79 -5.24 -4.69
N VAL A 20 0.85 -4.50 -3.59
CA VAL A 20 0.60 -5.05 -2.25
C VAL A 20 -0.85 -5.50 -2.11
N GLY A 21 -1.81 -4.73 -2.64
CA GLY A 21 -3.23 -5.10 -2.62
C GLY A 21 -3.51 -6.39 -3.39
N LEU A 22 -2.92 -6.52 -4.58
CA LEU A 22 -2.96 -7.75 -5.36
C LEU A 22 -2.31 -8.92 -4.59
N GLY A 23 -1.15 -8.70 -3.98
CA GLY A 23 -0.48 -9.70 -3.16
C GLY A 23 -1.33 -10.17 -1.97
N THR A 24 -1.96 -9.24 -1.25
CA THR A 24 -2.84 -9.58 -0.11
C THR A 24 -4.06 -10.39 -0.52
N THR A 25 -4.55 -10.24 -1.75
CA THR A 25 -5.66 -11.06 -2.25
C THR A 25 -5.17 -12.41 -2.75
N ILE A 26 -4.16 -12.42 -3.63
CA ILE A 26 -3.78 -13.60 -4.42
C ILE A 26 -3.00 -14.62 -3.56
N VAL A 27 -2.08 -14.14 -2.70
CA VAL A 27 -1.17 -15.02 -1.95
C VAL A 27 -1.92 -15.97 -1.01
N PRO A 28 -2.95 -15.55 -0.24
CA PRO A 28 -3.73 -16.47 0.58
C PRO A 28 -4.41 -17.60 -0.21
N PHE A 29 -4.91 -17.32 -1.42
CA PHE A 29 -5.52 -18.36 -2.26
C PHE A 29 -4.48 -19.37 -2.75
N ILE A 30 -3.31 -18.89 -3.19
CA ILE A 30 -2.20 -19.76 -3.58
C ILE A 30 -1.76 -20.60 -2.37
N ALA A 31 -1.59 -19.97 -1.21
CA ALA A 31 -1.20 -20.65 0.02
C ALA A 31 -2.20 -21.73 0.42
N SER A 32 -3.50 -21.42 0.43
CA SER A 32 -4.55 -22.39 0.74
C SER A 32 -4.51 -23.58 -0.22
N TYR A 33 -4.39 -23.32 -1.53
CA TYR A 33 -4.34 -24.38 -2.54
C TYR A 33 -3.14 -25.33 -2.35
N PHE A 34 -1.95 -24.79 -2.04
CA PHE A 34 -0.78 -25.62 -1.75
C PHE A 34 -0.91 -26.36 -0.41
N ILE A 35 -1.54 -25.76 0.60
CA ILE A 35 -1.79 -26.42 1.90
C ILE A 35 -2.83 -27.55 1.76
N ASP A 36 -3.79 -27.44 0.85
CA ASP A 36 -4.78 -28.50 0.63
C ASP A 36 -4.16 -29.73 -0.08
N LEU A 37 -3.12 -29.51 -0.89
CA LEU A 37 -2.43 -30.56 -1.65
C LEU A 37 -1.21 -31.14 -0.92
N TYR A 38 -0.56 -30.35 -0.08
CA TYR A 38 0.75 -30.62 0.53
C TYR A 38 0.77 -30.22 2.00
N THR A 39 1.93 -30.32 2.66
CA THR A 39 2.08 -29.77 4.01
C THR A 39 2.33 -28.26 3.97
N TRP A 40 1.93 -27.53 5.02
CA TRP A 40 2.20 -26.08 5.16
C TRP A 40 3.67 -25.70 4.94
N ARG A 41 4.62 -26.56 5.33
CA ARG A 41 6.06 -26.37 5.10
C ARG A 41 6.39 -26.28 3.61
N GLU A 42 5.84 -27.19 2.82
CA GLU A 42 6.05 -27.28 1.37
C GLU A 42 5.36 -26.13 0.66
N ALA A 43 4.19 -25.70 1.13
CA ALA A 43 3.50 -24.52 0.63
C ALA A 43 4.35 -23.24 0.77
N TYR A 44 4.99 -23.01 1.93
CA TYR A 44 5.88 -21.85 2.11
C TYR A 44 7.11 -21.92 1.19
N VAL A 45 7.70 -23.10 1.01
CA VAL A 45 8.83 -23.29 0.09
C VAL A 45 8.38 -23.00 -1.35
N ALA A 46 7.23 -23.50 -1.78
CA ALA A 46 6.69 -23.27 -3.12
C ALA A 46 6.43 -21.78 -3.38
N ILE A 47 5.83 -21.06 -2.43
CA ILE A 47 5.63 -19.61 -2.51
C ILE A 47 6.96 -18.87 -2.60
N GLY A 48 7.94 -19.24 -1.76
CA GLY A 48 9.28 -18.64 -1.79
C GLY A 48 9.98 -18.83 -3.13
N VAL A 49 9.95 -20.04 -3.68
CA VAL A 49 10.50 -20.35 -5.00
C VAL A 49 9.78 -19.55 -6.09
N LEU A 50 8.45 -19.47 -6.04
CA LEU A 50 7.66 -18.70 -7.00
C LEU A 50 8.01 -17.21 -6.98
N ILE A 51 8.24 -16.63 -5.80
CA ILE A 51 8.73 -15.26 -5.66
C ILE A 51 10.13 -15.13 -6.28
N LEU A 52 11.06 -16.03 -5.99
CA LEU A 52 12.41 -15.97 -6.56
C LEU A 52 12.39 -16.08 -8.08
N VAL A 53 11.61 -17.01 -8.63
CA VAL A 53 11.57 -17.29 -10.07
C VAL A 53 10.82 -16.21 -10.84
N LEU A 54 9.81 -15.55 -10.25
CA LEU A 54 9.05 -14.51 -10.94
C LEU A 54 9.61 -13.12 -10.68
N VAL A 55 9.88 -12.77 -9.42
CA VAL A 55 10.22 -11.39 -9.02
C VAL A 55 11.67 -11.06 -9.38
N LEU A 56 12.63 -11.96 -9.18
CA LEU A 56 14.04 -11.67 -9.50
C LEU A 56 14.27 -11.35 -10.98
N PRO A 57 13.77 -12.14 -11.97
CA PRO A 57 13.96 -11.76 -13.36
C PRO A 57 13.23 -10.48 -13.71
N ILE A 58 12.03 -10.24 -13.17
CA ILE A 58 11.32 -8.98 -13.40
C ILE A 58 12.15 -7.79 -12.90
N ILE A 59 12.70 -7.85 -11.69
CA ILE A 59 13.58 -6.80 -11.18
C ILE A 59 14.81 -6.66 -12.08
N ARG A 60 15.45 -7.76 -12.46
CA ARG A 60 16.71 -7.74 -13.20
C ARG A 60 16.57 -7.25 -14.65
N PHE A 61 15.46 -7.57 -15.31
CA PHE A 61 15.24 -7.29 -16.73
C PHE A 61 14.31 -6.10 -16.99
N VAL A 62 13.35 -5.83 -16.10
CA VAL A 62 12.30 -4.81 -16.31
C VAL A 62 12.58 -3.55 -15.51
N PHE A 63 13.08 -3.64 -14.28
CA PHE A 63 13.36 -2.45 -13.46
C PHE A 63 14.68 -1.79 -13.88
N LYS A 64 14.61 -0.48 -14.12
CA LYS A 64 15.74 0.41 -14.38
C LYS A 64 15.70 1.57 -13.39
N ASP A 65 16.79 1.80 -12.69
CA ASP A 65 16.79 2.69 -11.52
C ASP A 65 16.73 4.17 -11.92
N GLN A 66 17.24 4.51 -13.11
CA GLN A 66 17.35 5.88 -13.58
C GLN A 66 16.79 6.05 -15.01
N PRO A 67 16.00 7.10 -15.28
CA PRO A 67 15.54 7.39 -16.64
C PRO A 67 16.72 7.68 -17.58
N GLN A 68 17.83 8.18 -17.03
CA GLN A 68 19.07 8.41 -17.77
C GLN A 68 19.66 7.12 -18.35
N GLU A 69 19.46 5.95 -17.73
CA GLU A 69 19.92 4.66 -18.27
C GLU A 69 19.20 4.26 -19.56
N LEU A 70 18.01 4.82 -19.79
CA LEU A 70 17.20 4.60 -20.99
C LEU A 70 17.24 5.80 -21.94
N GLY A 71 18.11 6.79 -21.68
CA GLY A 71 18.19 8.04 -22.46
C GLY A 71 16.95 8.94 -22.30
N LEU A 72 16.11 8.68 -21.29
CA LEU A 72 14.87 9.41 -21.03
C LEU A 72 15.08 10.50 -19.97
N ASN A 73 14.20 11.50 -20.00
CA ASN A 73 14.12 12.54 -18.96
C ASN A 73 13.10 12.13 -17.89
N ALA A 74 13.29 12.63 -16.66
CA ALA A 74 12.26 12.50 -15.62
C ALA A 74 10.98 13.24 -16.04
N ASP A 75 9.82 12.65 -15.75
CA ASP A 75 8.51 13.21 -16.09
C ASP A 75 8.32 14.59 -15.45
N GLY A 76 8.12 15.61 -16.29
CA GLY A 76 7.97 17.01 -15.90
C GLY A 76 9.17 17.93 -16.19
N ILE A 77 10.33 17.39 -16.59
CA ILE A 77 11.54 18.18 -16.88
C ILE A 77 11.69 18.43 -18.39
N SER A 78 11.61 19.71 -18.80
CA SER A 78 11.96 20.18 -20.16
C SER A 78 13.47 20.16 -20.38
N ASP A 79 13.91 19.99 -21.63
CA ASP A 79 15.35 20.04 -21.99
C ASP A 79 16.03 21.36 -21.58
N ALA A 80 15.27 22.45 -21.45
CA ALA A 80 15.78 23.73 -20.93
C ALA A 80 16.06 23.72 -19.41
N ALA A 81 15.29 22.96 -18.62
CA ALA A 81 15.52 22.79 -17.19
C ALA A 81 16.74 21.88 -16.89
N LYS A 82 17.09 21.00 -17.85
CA LYS A 82 18.28 20.14 -17.84
C LYS A 82 19.59 20.93 -17.76
N ALA A 83 19.67 22.08 -18.44
CA ALA A 83 20.84 22.96 -18.40
C ALA A 83 21.06 23.56 -17.00
N ASN A 84 19.98 24.01 -16.34
CA ASN A 84 20.06 24.57 -14.99
C ASN A 84 20.35 23.51 -13.92
N ILE A 85 19.76 22.31 -14.02
CA ILE A 85 20.02 21.23 -13.04
C ILE A 85 21.46 20.70 -13.16
N LYS A 86 22.03 20.61 -14.37
CA LYS A 86 23.45 20.24 -14.53
C LYS A 86 24.41 21.25 -13.91
N ILE A 87 24.06 22.54 -13.94
CA ILE A 87 24.86 23.60 -13.33
C ILE A 87 24.86 23.45 -11.79
N VAL A 88 23.69 23.19 -11.18
CA VAL A 88 23.55 22.97 -9.72
C VAL A 88 24.12 21.61 -9.26
N ALA A 89 24.06 20.57 -10.10
CA ALA A 89 24.68 19.29 -9.77
C ALA A 89 26.22 19.36 -9.76
N ASN A 90 26.81 20.23 -10.58
CA ASN A 90 28.26 20.47 -10.62
C ASN A 90 28.78 21.31 -9.45
N THR A 91 27.92 22.05 -8.74
CA THR A 91 28.33 22.84 -7.55
C THR A 91 28.40 22.02 -6.27
N GLY A 92 28.01 20.73 -6.29
CA GLY A 92 28.07 19.85 -5.12
C GLY A 92 27.07 20.19 -4.02
N GLU A 93 26.12 21.10 -4.27
CA GLU A 93 25.07 21.44 -3.33
C GLU A 93 24.11 20.27 -3.18
N LYS A 94 24.08 19.68 -1.97
CA LYS A 94 23.10 18.66 -1.63
C LYS A 94 21.73 19.33 -1.51
N VAL A 95 20.90 19.15 -2.51
CA VAL A 95 19.51 19.62 -2.51
C VAL A 95 18.71 18.76 -1.52
N GLY A 96 18.46 19.26 -0.31
CA GLY A 96 17.62 18.62 0.72
C GLY A 96 18.17 18.70 2.14
N PHE A 97 17.35 18.34 3.13
CA PHE A 97 17.77 18.27 4.53
C PHE A 97 18.58 17.00 4.82
N THR A 98 19.62 17.11 5.64
CA THR A 98 20.29 15.95 6.24
C THR A 98 19.38 15.26 7.28
N ALA A 99 19.64 13.99 7.60
CA ALA A 99 18.84 13.26 8.60
C ALA A 99 18.78 13.97 9.96
N LYS A 100 19.91 14.55 10.41
CA LYS A 100 19.98 15.32 11.67
C LYS A 100 19.17 16.61 11.61
N GLU A 101 19.08 17.26 10.45
CA GLU A 101 18.27 18.46 10.26
C GLU A 101 16.78 18.13 10.16
N ALA A 102 16.43 17.04 9.47
CA ALA A 102 15.05 16.56 9.35
C ALA A 102 14.43 16.25 10.71
N LEU A 103 15.19 15.62 11.63
CA LEU A 103 14.74 15.34 13.01
C LEU A 103 14.39 16.59 13.84
N LYS A 104 14.93 17.76 13.47
CA LYS A 104 14.62 19.03 14.13
C LYS A 104 13.35 19.68 13.59
N GLN A 105 12.82 19.22 12.47
CA GLN A 105 11.65 19.80 11.82
C GLN A 105 10.35 19.34 12.48
N LYS A 106 9.45 20.28 12.77
CA LYS A 106 8.11 19.95 13.29
C LYS A 106 7.31 19.08 12.31
N THR A 107 7.44 19.37 11.02
CA THR A 107 6.78 18.62 9.94
C THR A 107 7.16 17.13 9.96
N PHE A 108 8.42 16.80 10.28
CA PHE A 108 8.87 15.42 10.39
C PHE A 108 8.09 14.66 11.49
N TRP A 109 7.99 15.25 12.68
CA TRP A 109 7.28 14.62 13.80
C TRP A 109 5.78 14.53 13.58
N LEU A 110 5.17 15.51 12.92
CA LEU A 110 3.77 15.43 12.51
C LEU A 110 3.53 14.28 11.54
N MET A 111 4.37 14.15 10.50
CA MET A 111 4.29 13.02 9.56
C MET A 111 4.52 11.69 10.27
N PHE A 112 5.53 11.61 11.14
CA PHE A 112 5.82 10.42 11.94
C PHE A 112 4.61 9.98 12.76
N ALA A 113 4.01 10.91 13.53
CA ALA A 113 2.83 10.63 14.34
C ALA A 113 1.64 10.18 13.48
N SER A 114 1.40 10.82 12.34
CA SER A 114 0.36 10.41 11.39
C SER A 114 0.59 9.00 10.86
N PHE A 115 1.79 8.68 10.38
CA PHE A 115 2.12 7.32 9.92
C PHE A 115 2.02 6.28 11.02
N LEU A 116 2.43 6.61 12.25
CA LEU A 116 2.34 5.72 13.39
C LEU A 116 0.89 5.39 13.72
N ILE A 117 0.04 6.41 13.86
CA ILE A 117 -1.39 6.24 14.17
C ILE A 117 -2.08 5.45 13.05
N THR A 118 -1.88 5.83 11.78
CA THR A 118 -2.47 5.12 10.65
C THR A 118 -1.97 3.67 10.57
N GLY A 119 -0.68 3.43 10.81
CA GLY A 119 -0.07 2.10 10.79
C GLY A 119 -0.63 1.20 11.89
N LEU A 120 -0.72 1.71 13.13
CA LEU A 120 -1.31 0.99 14.25
C LEU A 120 -2.77 0.65 14.00
N THR A 121 -3.59 1.63 13.62
CA THR A 121 -5.01 1.41 13.35
C THR A 121 -5.22 0.39 12.22
N THR A 122 -4.48 0.53 11.12
CA THR A 122 -4.62 -0.40 9.97
C THR A 122 -4.22 -1.82 10.36
N SER A 123 -3.13 -1.99 11.10
CA SER A 123 -2.64 -3.31 11.52
C SER A 123 -3.60 -3.98 12.51
N THR A 124 -4.11 -3.23 13.49
CA THR A 124 -5.07 -3.75 14.47
C THR A 124 -6.36 -4.22 13.79
N VAL A 125 -6.91 -3.41 12.88
CA VAL A 125 -8.12 -3.77 12.13
C VAL A 125 -7.86 -5.02 11.30
N LEU A 126 -6.75 -5.07 10.54
CA LEU A 126 -6.45 -6.21 9.67
C LEU A 126 -6.35 -7.54 10.44
N LEU A 127 -5.73 -7.54 11.63
CA LEU A 127 -5.55 -8.73 12.45
C LEU A 127 -6.86 -9.25 13.06
N HIS A 128 -7.76 -8.34 13.45
CA HIS A 128 -8.99 -8.70 14.16
C HIS A 128 -10.22 -8.80 13.26
N LEU A 129 -10.12 -8.39 11.99
CA LEU A 129 -11.27 -8.36 11.09
C LEU A 129 -11.88 -9.75 10.85
N VAL A 130 -11.07 -10.79 10.59
CA VAL A 130 -11.58 -12.17 10.41
C VAL A 130 -12.18 -12.72 11.71
N PRO A 131 -11.48 -12.68 12.87
CA PRO A 131 -12.07 -13.08 14.14
C PRO A 131 -13.39 -12.37 14.45
N MET A 132 -13.44 -11.03 14.30
CA MET A 132 -14.67 -10.25 14.56
C MET A 132 -15.84 -10.68 13.67
N MET A 133 -15.59 -11.04 12.41
CA MET A 133 -16.63 -11.60 11.53
C MET A 133 -17.07 -12.99 11.98
N MET A 134 -16.14 -13.84 12.41
CA MET A 134 -16.46 -15.18 12.90
C MET A 134 -17.23 -15.15 14.23
N ASP A 135 -16.90 -14.22 15.13
CA ASP A 135 -17.63 -13.98 16.38
C ASP A 135 -19.09 -13.54 16.13
N GLN A 136 -19.36 -12.91 14.98
CA GLN A 136 -20.70 -12.57 14.51
C GLN A 136 -21.40 -13.70 13.75
N GLY A 137 -20.87 -14.92 13.77
CA GLY A 137 -21.50 -16.11 13.18
C GLY A 137 -21.19 -16.35 11.70
N LEU A 138 -20.29 -15.59 11.07
CA LEU A 138 -19.83 -15.91 9.72
C LEU A 138 -18.90 -17.12 9.72
N THR A 139 -19.01 -17.96 8.70
CA THR A 139 -18.04 -19.04 8.47
C THR A 139 -16.68 -18.46 8.05
N LEU A 140 -15.59 -19.18 8.32
CA LEU A 140 -14.24 -18.81 7.88
C LEU A 140 -14.19 -18.52 6.37
N LYS A 141 -14.88 -19.32 5.57
CA LYS A 141 -14.95 -19.15 4.11
C LYS A 141 -15.63 -17.84 3.71
N GLN A 142 -16.70 -17.44 4.39
CA GLN A 142 -17.37 -16.17 4.13
C GLN A 142 -16.52 -14.97 4.59
N ALA A 143 -15.88 -15.07 5.76
CA ALA A 143 -15.01 -14.01 6.28
C ALA A 143 -13.79 -13.78 5.37
N VAL A 144 -13.13 -14.85 4.94
CA VAL A 144 -12.01 -14.78 3.98
C VAL A 144 -12.49 -14.34 2.59
N GLY A 145 -13.70 -14.71 2.17
CA GLY A 145 -14.31 -14.19 0.95
C GLY A 145 -14.42 -12.66 0.96
N THR A 146 -14.70 -12.07 2.11
CA THR A 146 -14.76 -10.60 2.27
C THR A 146 -13.39 -9.93 2.10
N PHE A 147 -12.29 -10.63 2.42
CA PHE A 147 -10.92 -10.12 2.20
C PHE A 147 -10.59 -9.91 0.73
N ALA A 148 -11.21 -10.66 -0.18
CA ALA A 148 -11.03 -10.43 -1.62
C ALA A 148 -11.54 -9.03 -2.04
N TYR A 149 -12.68 -8.59 -1.48
CA TYR A 149 -13.18 -7.22 -1.69
C TYR A 149 -12.28 -6.16 -1.06
N LEU A 150 -11.68 -6.46 0.09
CA LEU A 150 -10.71 -5.58 0.74
C LEU A 150 -9.45 -5.38 -0.11
N GLY A 151 -8.89 -6.44 -0.70
CA GLY A 151 -7.72 -6.28 -1.56
C GLY A 151 -8.03 -5.58 -2.88
N MET A 152 -9.21 -5.81 -3.47
CA MET A 152 -9.66 -5.04 -4.65
C MET A 152 -9.85 -3.55 -4.33
N SER A 153 -10.43 -3.22 -3.17
CA SER A 153 -10.60 -1.83 -2.74
C SER A 153 -9.27 -1.15 -2.41
N ILE A 154 -8.27 -1.88 -1.89
CA ILE A 154 -6.90 -1.36 -1.74
C ILE A 154 -6.30 -0.96 -3.08
N VAL A 155 -6.44 -1.80 -4.11
CA VAL A 155 -5.93 -1.50 -5.45
C VAL A 155 -6.62 -0.26 -6.02
N GLY A 156 -7.96 -0.26 -6.05
CA GLY A 156 -8.75 0.87 -6.57
C GLY A 156 -8.49 2.16 -5.80
N GLY A 157 -8.46 2.08 -4.46
CA GLY A 157 -8.19 3.20 -3.57
C GLY A 157 -6.80 3.79 -3.77
N ARG A 158 -5.76 2.96 -3.96
CA ARG A 158 -4.38 3.43 -4.21
C ARG A 158 -4.25 4.14 -5.55
N LEU A 159 -4.88 3.61 -6.60
CA LEU A 159 -4.89 4.25 -7.91
C LEU A 159 -5.64 5.58 -7.90
N LEU A 160 -6.84 5.60 -7.30
CA LEU A 160 -7.68 6.79 -7.20
C LEU A 160 -7.04 7.86 -6.32
N ALA A 161 -6.56 7.49 -5.13
CA ALA A 161 -5.86 8.42 -4.23
C ALA A 161 -4.59 8.97 -4.87
N GLY A 162 -3.80 8.11 -5.53
CA GLY A 162 -2.59 8.51 -6.26
C GLY A 162 -2.89 9.55 -7.34
N TYR A 163 -3.89 9.30 -8.17
CA TYR A 163 -4.35 10.25 -9.19
C TYR A 163 -4.85 11.56 -8.60
N LEU A 164 -5.65 11.52 -7.52
CA LEU A 164 -6.17 12.72 -6.87
C LEU A 164 -5.07 13.55 -6.20
N MET A 165 -4.06 12.91 -5.60
CA MET A 165 -2.91 13.61 -5.00
C MET A 165 -2.05 14.33 -6.04
N ASP A 166 -2.05 13.88 -7.30
CA ASP A 166 -1.35 14.59 -8.38
C ASP A 166 -2.11 15.82 -8.88
N LYS A 167 -3.42 15.90 -8.63
CA LYS A 167 -4.29 17.01 -9.10
C LYS A 167 -4.63 18.01 -8.00
N PHE A 168 -4.74 17.55 -6.76
CA PHE A 168 -5.18 18.34 -5.61
C PHE A 168 -4.10 18.38 -4.54
N PHE A 169 -4.23 19.33 -3.61
CA PHE A 169 -3.34 19.41 -2.46
C PHE A 169 -3.43 18.13 -1.62
N ALA A 170 -2.33 17.36 -1.56
CA ALA A 170 -2.30 16.00 -1.01
C ALA A 170 -2.91 15.86 0.40
N PRO A 171 -2.71 16.80 1.35
CA PRO A 171 -3.36 16.73 2.66
C PRO A 171 -4.88 16.63 2.63
N PHE A 172 -5.57 17.33 1.71
CA PHE A 172 -7.03 17.25 1.59
C PHE A 172 -7.48 15.87 1.11
N VAL A 173 -6.73 15.28 0.17
CA VAL A 173 -7.02 13.92 -0.33
C VAL A 173 -6.86 12.92 0.81
N VAL A 174 -5.79 12.99 1.59
CA VAL A 174 -5.58 12.08 2.73
C VAL A 174 -6.71 12.17 3.75
N VAL A 175 -7.13 13.39 4.12
CA VAL A 175 -8.24 13.60 5.05
C VAL A 175 -9.54 13.00 4.51
N PHE A 176 -9.85 13.21 3.22
CA PHE A 176 -11.02 12.63 2.58
C PHE A 176 -11.02 11.09 2.64
N PHE A 177 -9.90 10.45 2.32
CA PHE A 177 -9.79 8.99 2.34
C PHE A 177 -9.81 8.40 3.76
N MET A 178 -9.43 9.16 4.79
CA MET A 178 -9.49 8.74 6.19
C MET A 178 -10.93 8.61 6.73
N PHE A 179 -11.91 9.32 6.16
CA PHE A 179 -13.31 9.17 6.57
C PHE A 179 -13.88 7.80 6.23
N GLY A 180 -13.46 7.17 5.12
CA GLY A 180 -13.96 5.86 4.68
C GLY A 180 -13.81 4.77 5.75
N PRO A 181 -12.58 4.50 6.24
CA PRO A 181 -12.35 3.55 7.33
C PRO A 181 -13.09 3.89 8.62
N VAL A 182 -13.18 5.17 8.98
CA VAL A 182 -13.91 5.62 10.18
C VAL A 182 -15.39 5.29 10.08
N ILE A 183 -16.02 5.59 8.94
CA ILE A 183 -17.42 5.27 8.67
C ILE A 183 -17.62 3.75 8.65
N GLY A 184 -16.72 3.01 8.00
CA GLY A 184 -16.78 1.55 7.94
C GLY A 184 -16.75 0.90 9.33
N LEU A 185 -15.85 1.35 10.20
CA LEU A 185 -15.78 0.88 11.58
C LEU A 185 -17.00 1.29 12.41
N ALA A 186 -17.54 2.50 12.20
CA ALA A 186 -18.73 2.96 12.90
C ALA A 186 -20.00 2.18 12.49
N LEU A 187 -20.08 1.75 11.22
CA LEU A 187 -21.19 0.96 10.69
C LEU A 187 -21.08 -0.54 11.02
N PHE A 188 -19.87 -1.04 11.28
CA PHE A 188 -19.64 -2.47 11.53
C PHE A 188 -20.53 -3.08 12.64
N PRO A 189 -20.77 -2.43 13.80
CA PRO A 189 -21.65 -2.98 14.84
C PRO A 189 -23.13 -3.01 14.45
N TRP A 190 -23.52 -2.24 13.43
CA TRP A 190 -24.90 -2.07 12.98
C TRP A 190 -25.21 -2.94 11.75
N ALA A 191 -24.18 -3.58 11.17
CA ALA A 191 -24.35 -4.50 10.09
C ALA A 191 -25.24 -5.67 10.55
N PRO A 192 -26.34 -5.98 9.85
CA PRO A 192 -27.19 -7.13 10.15
C PRO A 192 -26.50 -8.42 9.68
N LEU A 193 -25.34 -8.72 10.25
CA LEU A 193 -24.70 -10.03 10.14
C LEU A 193 -25.32 -10.90 11.22
N ALA A 194 -25.61 -12.16 10.87
CA ALA A 194 -26.47 -13.08 11.61
C ALA A 194 -26.10 -13.12 13.10
N ARG A 195 -26.77 -12.31 13.92
CA ARG A 195 -26.53 -12.30 15.37
C ARG A 195 -26.73 -13.74 15.84
N PRO A 196 -25.73 -14.39 16.45
CA PRO A 196 -25.98 -15.64 17.13
C PRO A 196 -27.15 -15.37 18.08
N GLN A 197 -28.19 -16.20 17.98
CA GLN A 197 -29.30 -16.17 18.92
C GLN A 197 -28.69 -16.23 20.33
N GLN A 198 -28.87 -15.14 21.06
CA GLN A 198 -28.91 -15.03 22.51
C GLN A 198 -28.25 -16.18 23.28
N CYS A 199 -27.12 -15.92 23.95
CA CYS A 199 -26.91 -16.57 25.24
C CYS A 199 -28.08 -16.15 26.14
N ALA A 200 -29.11 -16.99 26.20
CA ALA A 200 -30.10 -16.92 27.25
C ALA A 200 -29.37 -17.13 28.58
N PRO A 201 -29.56 -16.26 29.59
CA PRO A 201 -29.08 -16.57 30.93
C PRO A 201 -29.95 -17.71 31.47
N ASP A 202 -29.30 -18.85 31.76
CA ASP A 202 -29.84 -19.92 32.61
C ASP A 202 -30.03 -19.44 34.05
#